data_AF-A0A7S2RID3-F1
#
_entry.id   AF-A0A7S2RID3-F1
#
_cell.length_a   1.000
_cell.length_b   1.000
_cell.length_c   1.000
_cell.angle_alpha   90.00
_cell.angle_beta   90.00
_cell.angle_gamma   90.00
#
_symmetry.space_group_name_H-M   'P 1'
#
loop_
_entity.id
_entity.type
_entity.pdbx_description
1 polymer ?
#
loop_
_entity_poly.entity_id
_entity_poly.type
_entity_poly.pdbx_seq_one_letter_code
_entity_poly.pdbx_strand_id
1 'polypeptide(L)'
;GEFPSSLSATDIVSLPQLQLPIIPFELTAPVLGLLLVFRTDAAYERFKQGSALSWDMTASTRNVMRRFASWTARDICTDTERTAGRDLIDACCILHGWIMGEYLRGEEVSDAVTSKFLEQPSDDDDDDGRGSRSGSSLQTALLHKALAVRSLTEEERTAINVEELDRLGEHMTPSLAMTAISLGATQRLPSLTDQENIAIDDCFAELTINLANCEKLLRTPIPLGYTRYAVRFLWIWLILLPFALVRPFYQFGEQPILVLAMLFISYVFLSIEDIAVQIEEPFVTLPLELHQKWLLWDAEQMQALMRWTDK
;
A
#
# COMPACT_ATOMS: atom_id res chain seq x y z
N GLY A 1 -67.85 -24.82 -30.19
CA GLY A 1 -66.60 -24.67 -29.44
C GLY A 1 -66.29 -23.21 -29.37
N GLU A 2 -66.82 -22.53 -28.36
CA GLU A 2 -66.58 -21.10 -28.13
C GLU A 2 -65.34 -20.99 -27.26
N PHE A 3 -64.29 -20.35 -27.79
CA PHE A 3 -63.16 -19.90 -26.99
C PHE A 3 -63.56 -18.59 -26.32
N PRO A 4 -63.45 -18.45 -24.99
CA PRO A 4 -63.65 -17.15 -24.35
C PRO A 4 -62.43 -16.27 -24.58
N SER A 5 -62.67 -15.17 -25.30
CA SER A 5 -61.80 -14.00 -25.42
C SER A 5 -61.74 -13.22 -24.11
N SER A 6 -60.58 -12.60 -23.87
CA SER A 6 -60.22 -11.65 -22.80
C SER A 6 -59.93 -12.24 -21.40
N LEU A 7 -58.71 -12.77 -21.23
CA LEU A 7 -57.97 -12.54 -20.00
C LEU A 7 -57.39 -11.13 -20.10
N SER A 8 -57.95 -10.17 -19.37
CA SER A 8 -57.32 -8.86 -19.22
C SER A 8 -55.97 -9.06 -18.52
N ALA A 9 -54.94 -8.36 -19.00
CA ALA A 9 -53.60 -8.35 -18.40
C ALA A 9 -53.57 -7.75 -16.97
N THR A 10 -54.73 -7.42 -16.40
CA THR A 10 -54.90 -6.89 -15.04
C THR A 10 -54.97 -7.96 -13.96
N ASP A 11 -55.12 -9.23 -14.33
CA ASP A 11 -55.30 -10.33 -13.36
C ASP A 11 -54.00 -11.10 -13.04
N ILE A 12 -52.88 -10.72 -13.65
CA ILE A 12 -51.58 -11.31 -13.32
C ILE A 12 -51.02 -10.56 -12.11
N VAL A 13 -51.30 -11.14 -10.95
CA VAL A 13 -50.76 -10.81 -9.62
C VAL A 13 -51.41 -9.62 -8.92
N SER A 14 -52.56 -9.86 -8.31
CA SER A 14 -53.02 -9.11 -7.14
C SER A 14 -52.09 -9.41 -5.95
N LEU A 15 -50.86 -8.88 -5.97
CA LEU A 15 -50.03 -8.81 -4.78
C LEU A 15 -50.78 -7.98 -3.73
N PRO A 16 -50.77 -8.37 -2.44
CA PRO A 16 -51.22 -7.47 -1.39
C PRO A 16 -50.46 -6.15 -1.56
N GLN A 17 -51.19 -5.03 -1.71
CA GLN A 17 -50.58 -3.72 -1.84
C GLN A 17 -49.92 -3.35 -0.50
N LEU A 18 -48.68 -3.80 -0.30
CA LEU A 18 -47.85 -3.40 0.81
C LEU A 18 -47.52 -1.92 0.61
N GLN A 19 -48.28 -1.04 1.26
CA GLN A 19 -48.16 0.41 1.15
C GLN A 19 -47.55 0.96 2.43
N LEU A 20 -46.49 1.76 2.30
CA LEU A 20 -45.89 2.46 3.43
C LEU A 20 -46.19 3.97 3.36
N PRO A 21 -46.41 4.63 4.50
CA PRO A 21 -46.49 6.09 4.54
C PRO A 21 -45.14 6.72 4.18
N ILE A 22 -45.15 7.87 3.51
CA ILE A 22 -43.91 8.58 3.09
C ILE A 22 -43.26 9.39 4.23
N ILE A 23 -44.05 9.82 5.22
CA ILE A 23 -43.60 10.67 6.34
C ILE A 23 -42.36 10.11 7.07
N PRO A 24 -42.26 8.81 7.39
CA PRO A 24 -41.05 8.25 7.99
C PRO A 24 -39.80 8.42 7.11
N PHE A 25 -39.93 8.37 5.78
CA PHE A 25 -38.80 8.56 4.86
C PHE A 25 -38.35 10.01 4.81
N GLU A 26 -39.29 10.96 4.81
CA GLU A 26 -38.96 12.39 4.87
C GLU A 26 -38.22 12.76 6.17
N LEU A 27 -38.60 12.15 7.29
CA LEU A 27 -37.95 12.37 8.58
C LEU A 27 -36.57 11.69 8.68
N THR A 28 -36.42 10.52 8.07
CA THR A 28 -35.18 9.72 8.16
C THR A 28 -34.16 10.04 7.07
N ALA A 29 -34.56 10.62 5.94
CA ALA A 29 -33.65 10.97 4.84
C ALA A 29 -32.54 11.95 5.26
N PRO A 30 -32.80 13.03 6.03
CA PRO A 30 -31.73 13.90 6.53
C PRO A 30 -30.76 13.17 7.47
N VAL A 31 -31.28 12.26 8.30
CA VAL A 31 -30.47 11.44 9.20
C VAL A 31 -29.55 10.50 8.41
N LEU A 32 -30.09 9.85 7.37
CA LEU A 32 -29.31 9.02 6.45
C LEU A 32 -28.21 9.83 5.75
N GLY A 33 -28.55 11.01 5.22
CA GLY A 33 -27.59 11.91 4.58
C GLY A 33 -26.46 12.32 5.53
N LEU A 34 -26.80 12.75 6.75
CA LEU A 34 -25.81 13.14 7.76
C LEU A 34 -24.91 11.97 8.18
N LEU A 35 -25.50 10.78 8.34
CA LEU A 35 -24.77 9.56 8.69
C LEU A 35 -23.75 9.19 7.59
N LEU A 36 -24.12 9.31 6.32
CA LEU A 36 -23.22 9.05 5.21
C LEU A 36 -22.11 10.10 5.13
N VAL A 37 -22.42 11.39 5.36
CA VAL A 37 -21.42 12.46 5.38
C VAL A 37 -20.37 12.20 6.46
N PHE A 38 -20.78 11.90 7.70
CA PHE A 38 -19.82 11.58 8.76
C PHE A 38 -19.00 10.34 8.45
N ARG A 39 -19.60 9.35 7.76
CA ARG A 39 -18.89 8.15 7.36
C ARG A 39 -17.81 8.46 6.33
N THR A 40 -18.16 9.20 5.28
CA THR A 40 -17.20 9.63 4.27
C THR A 40 -16.10 10.51 4.86
N ASP A 41 -16.43 11.37 5.83
CA ASP A 41 -15.47 12.24 6.50
C ASP A 41 -14.44 11.46 7.32
N ALA A 42 -14.91 10.49 8.12
CA ALA A 42 -14.01 9.62 8.89
C ALA A 42 -13.09 8.77 7.99
N ALA A 43 -13.63 8.24 6.88
CA ALA A 43 -12.84 7.49 5.91
C ALA A 43 -11.85 8.40 5.16
N TYR A 44 -12.25 9.62 4.81
CA TYR A 44 -11.39 10.60 4.16
C TYR A 44 -10.23 11.07 5.04
N GLU A 45 -10.46 11.31 6.33
CA GLU A 45 -9.39 11.69 7.26
C GLU A 45 -8.35 10.57 7.39
N ARG A 46 -8.78 9.31 7.42
CA ARG A 46 -7.90 8.14 7.37
C ARG A 46 -7.12 8.08 6.04
N PHE A 47 -7.77 8.35 4.91
CA PHE A 47 -7.11 8.42 3.61
C PHE A 47 -6.01 9.48 3.58
N LYS A 48 -6.32 10.67 4.05
CA LYS A 48 -5.39 11.81 4.13
C LYS A 48 -4.19 11.49 5.01
N GLN A 49 -4.41 10.84 6.15
CA GLN A 49 -3.32 10.39 7.03
C GLN A 49 -2.43 9.34 6.35
N GLY A 50 -3.01 8.35 5.67
CA GLY A 50 -2.25 7.35 4.92
C GLY A 50 -1.38 7.97 3.82
N SER A 51 -1.93 8.95 3.10
CA SER A 51 -1.19 9.72 2.10
C SER A 51 0.01 10.45 2.71
N ALA A 52 -0.19 11.19 3.80
CA ALA A 52 0.89 11.89 4.49
C ALA A 52 2.00 10.93 4.96
N LEU A 53 1.63 9.82 5.59
CA LEU A 53 2.59 8.80 6.06
C LEU A 53 3.41 8.18 4.92
N SER A 54 2.80 7.97 3.73
CA SER A 54 3.51 7.44 2.57
C SER A 54 4.59 8.40 2.04
N TRP A 55 4.34 9.71 2.11
CA TRP A 55 5.32 10.74 1.76
C TRP A 55 6.42 10.83 2.82
N ASP A 56 6.07 10.79 4.11
CA ASP A 56 7.02 10.83 5.21
C ASP A 56 7.98 9.62 5.15
N MET A 57 7.47 8.42 4.90
CA MET A 57 8.27 7.22 4.68
C MET A 57 9.28 7.38 3.53
N THR A 58 8.83 7.95 2.41
CA THR A 58 9.69 8.20 1.25
C THR A 58 10.75 9.26 1.57
N ALA A 59 10.36 10.33 2.29
CA ALA A 59 11.26 11.41 2.68
C ALA A 59 12.36 10.92 3.65
N SER A 60 12.01 10.16 4.69
CA SER A 60 12.99 9.61 5.62
C SER A 60 13.94 8.63 4.92
N THR A 61 13.43 7.80 3.99
CA THR A 61 14.30 6.92 3.17
C THR A 61 15.29 7.72 2.32
N ARG A 62 14.82 8.79 1.64
CA ARG A 62 15.70 9.71 0.89
C ARG A 62 16.76 10.34 1.77
N ASN A 63 16.41 10.72 3.01
CA ASN A 63 17.37 11.31 3.95
C ASN A 63 18.49 10.34 4.32
N VAL A 64 18.17 9.05 4.53
CA VAL A 64 19.17 7.99 4.75
C VAL A 64 20.07 7.84 3.51
N MET A 65 19.48 7.66 2.33
CA MET A 65 20.23 7.52 1.07
C MET A 65 21.14 8.70 0.81
N ARG A 66 20.66 9.93 1.04
CA ARG A 66 21.43 11.16 0.86
C ARG A 66 22.65 11.19 1.78
N ARG A 67 22.51 10.76 3.04
CA ARG A 67 23.64 10.72 3.99
C ARG A 67 24.69 9.72 3.58
N PHE A 68 24.28 8.51 3.18
CA PHE A 68 25.18 7.52 2.60
C PHE A 68 25.90 8.07 1.38
N ALA A 69 25.19 8.68 0.43
CA ALA A 69 25.80 9.26 -0.76
C ALA A 69 26.81 10.36 -0.42
N SER A 70 26.44 11.30 0.46
CA SER A 70 27.30 12.45 0.78
C SER A 70 28.55 12.10 1.58
N TRP A 71 28.46 11.13 2.50
CA TRP A 71 29.57 10.83 3.40
C TRP A 71 30.52 9.78 2.84
N THR A 72 30.05 8.88 1.98
CA THR A 72 30.91 7.90 1.30
C THR A 72 31.63 8.50 0.09
N ALA A 73 31.13 9.58 -0.51
CA ALA A 73 31.79 10.28 -1.63
C ALA A 73 33.03 11.11 -1.23
N ARG A 74 33.40 11.14 0.05
CA ARG A 74 34.54 11.94 0.54
C ARG A 74 35.88 11.28 0.21
N ASP A 75 36.91 12.09 -0.02
CA ASP A 75 38.28 11.63 -0.33
C ASP A 75 38.91 10.74 0.74
N ILE A 76 38.44 10.85 1.99
CA ILE A 76 38.90 10.01 3.12
C ILE A 76 38.42 8.55 2.95
N CYS A 77 37.31 8.34 2.25
CA CYS A 77 36.70 7.03 2.07
C CYS A 77 37.38 6.25 0.94
N THR A 78 37.67 4.99 1.24
CA THR A 78 38.22 4.00 0.31
C THR A 78 37.21 3.58 -0.77
N ASP A 79 37.69 3.02 -1.88
CA ASP A 79 36.82 2.53 -2.96
C ASP A 79 35.86 1.42 -2.52
N THR A 80 36.25 0.63 -1.51
CA THR A 80 35.40 -0.39 -0.88
C THR A 80 34.27 0.25 -0.08
N GLU A 81 34.54 1.32 0.68
CA GLU A 81 33.52 2.11 1.40
C GLU A 81 32.58 2.85 0.44
N ARG A 82 33.09 3.39 -0.68
CA ARG A 82 32.27 3.98 -1.75
C ARG A 82 31.31 2.96 -2.35
N THR A 83 31.79 1.74 -2.57
CA THR A 83 30.96 0.64 -3.07
C THR A 83 29.94 0.19 -2.02
N ALA A 84 30.34 0.10 -0.75
CA ALA A 84 29.42 -0.18 0.36
C ALA A 84 28.32 0.88 0.48
N GLY A 85 28.65 2.17 0.30
CA GLY A 85 27.66 3.25 0.26
C GLY A 85 26.62 3.05 -0.85
N ARG A 86 27.05 2.62 -2.05
CA ARG A 86 26.13 2.30 -3.15
C ARG A 86 25.24 1.09 -2.83
N ASP A 87 25.81 0.03 -2.27
CA ASP A 87 25.05 -1.16 -1.85
C ASP A 87 24.01 -0.83 -0.77
N LEU A 88 24.36 0.02 0.19
CA LEU A 88 23.44 0.46 1.25
C LEU A 88 22.31 1.34 0.70
N ILE A 89 22.59 2.21 -0.28
CA ILE A 89 21.57 2.97 -1.01
C ILE A 89 20.61 2.04 -1.74
N ASP A 90 21.13 1.03 -2.44
CA ASP A 90 20.31 0.01 -3.10
C ASP A 90 19.47 -0.77 -2.08
N ALA A 91 20.04 -1.16 -0.95
CA ALA A 91 19.32 -1.85 0.13
C ALA A 91 18.18 -0.98 0.70
N CYS A 92 18.38 0.33 0.86
CA CYS A 92 17.32 1.27 1.23
C CYS A 92 16.20 1.34 0.18
N CYS A 93 16.53 1.33 -1.12
CA CYS A 93 15.54 1.33 -2.19
C CYS A 93 14.71 0.03 -2.21
N ILE A 94 15.38 -1.11 -1.98
CA ILE A 94 14.73 -2.41 -1.85
C ILE A 94 13.79 -2.42 -0.65
N LEU A 95 14.27 -1.93 0.50
CA LEU A 95 13.47 -1.84 1.73
C LEU A 95 12.20 -1.01 1.52
N HIS A 96 12.34 0.19 0.96
CA HIS A 96 11.20 1.07 0.69
C HIS A 96 10.22 0.42 -0.28
N GLY A 97 10.72 -0.22 -1.33
CA GLY A 97 9.89 -0.94 -2.29
C GLY A 97 9.09 -2.09 -1.67
N TRP A 98 9.76 -2.88 -0.83
CA TRP A 98 9.11 -3.96 -0.09
C TRP A 98 8.06 -3.44 0.89
N ILE A 99 8.36 -2.35 1.62
CA ILE A 99 7.40 -1.71 2.53
C ILE A 99 6.18 -1.20 1.76
N MET A 100 6.39 -0.43 0.69
CA MET A 100 5.34 0.23 -0.07
C MET A 100 4.49 -0.73 -0.93
N GLY A 101 5.04 -1.89 -1.30
CA GLY A 101 4.34 -2.93 -2.05
C GLY A 101 3.79 -4.02 -1.13
N GLU A 102 4.59 -5.07 -0.96
CA GLU A 102 4.19 -6.32 -0.29
C GLU A 102 3.75 -6.14 1.15
N TYR A 103 4.45 -5.30 1.93
CA TYR A 103 4.14 -5.17 3.35
C TYR A 103 2.85 -4.38 3.63
N LEU A 104 2.67 -3.23 2.98
CA LEU A 104 1.50 -2.36 3.23
C LEU A 104 0.27 -2.71 2.39
N ARG A 105 0.43 -3.28 1.18
CA ARG A 105 -0.70 -3.66 0.32
C ARG A 105 -1.06 -5.15 0.40
N GLY A 106 -0.10 -6.01 0.75
CA GLY A 106 -0.27 -7.46 0.61
C GLY A 106 -0.22 -7.94 -0.85
N GLU A 107 0.30 -7.12 -1.77
CA GLU A 107 0.51 -7.46 -3.17
C GLU A 107 2.01 -7.66 -3.45
N GLU A 108 2.38 -8.65 -4.26
CA GLU A 108 3.78 -8.92 -4.60
C GLU A 108 4.48 -7.66 -5.16
N VAL A 109 5.76 -7.48 -4.80
CA VAL A 109 6.55 -6.31 -5.23
C VAL A 109 6.63 -6.26 -6.76
N SER A 110 6.43 -5.06 -7.34
CA SER A 110 6.43 -4.84 -8.79
C SER A 110 7.61 -5.52 -9.51
N ASP A 111 7.30 -6.28 -10.56
CA ASP A 111 8.25 -7.02 -11.39
C ASP A 111 9.44 -6.17 -11.86
N ALA A 112 9.26 -4.87 -12.07
CA ALA A 112 10.32 -3.95 -12.49
C ALA A 112 11.42 -3.74 -11.43
N VAL A 113 11.04 -3.85 -10.16
CA VAL A 113 11.95 -3.68 -9.01
C VAL A 113 12.65 -5.01 -8.75
N THR A 114 11.86 -6.07 -8.75
CA THR A 114 12.31 -7.45 -8.64
C THR A 114 13.33 -7.77 -9.73
N SER A 115 13.04 -7.45 -10.99
CA SER A 115 14.02 -7.57 -12.10
C SER A 115 15.25 -6.69 -11.90
N LYS A 116 15.10 -5.39 -11.57
CA LYS A 116 16.27 -4.49 -11.38
C LYS A 116 17.27 -4.98 -10.32
N PHE A 117 16.78 -5.59 -9.23
CA PHE A 117 17.64 -5.99 -8.11
C PHE A 117 17.96 -7.48 -8.05
N LEU A 118 17.15 -8.35 -8.69
CA LEU A 118 17.42 -9.79 -8.79
C LEU A 118 18.10 -10.19 -10.11
N GLU A 119 17.83 -9.49 -11.22
CA GLU A 119 18.53 -9.68 -12.49
C GLU A 119 19.74 -8.73 -12.57
N GLN A 120 20.85 -9.14 -11.96
CA GLN A 120 22.17 -8.63 -12.36
C GLN A 120 22.90 -9.73 -13.13
N PRO A 121 23.63 -9.40 -14.22
CA PRO A 121 24.22 -10.40 -15.10
C PRO A 121 25.22 -11.24 -14.30
N SER A 122 25.05 -12.56 -14.32
CA SER A 122 26.12 -13.48 -13.97
C SER A 122 27.23 -13.31 -15.00
N ASP A 123 28.38 -12.76 -14.60
CA ASP A 123 29.59 -12.74 -15.43
C ASP A 123 30.26 -14.13 -15.55
N ASP A 124 29.65 -15.18 -14.97
CA ASP A 124 30.11 -16.56 -15.05
C ASP A 124 29.27 -17.36 -16.05
N ASP A 125 29.52 -17.15 -17.35
CA ASP A 125 29.25 -18.16 -18.38
C ASP A 125 30.31 -19.27 -18.27
N ASP A 126 30.29 -20.05 -17.19
CA ASP A 126 30.98 -21.34 -17.11
C ASP A 126 30.27 -22.28 -16.10
N ASP A 127 29.60 -23.26 -16.69
CA ASP A 127 29.45 -24.64 -16.22
C ASP A 127 28.36 -25.06 -15.20
N ASP A 128 27.79 -26.19 -15.61
CA ASP A 128 27.04 -27.23 -14.95
C ASP A 128 25.63 -27.00 -14.37
N GLY A 129 24.66 -27.50 -15.15
CA GLY A 129 23.27 -27.67 -14.77
C GLY A 129 23.07 -28.72 -13.69
N ARG A 130 23.26 -28.34 -12.42
CA ARG A 130 22.67 -29.01 -11.25
C ARG A 130 22.77 -28.15 -9.99
N GLY A 131 22.00 -27.07 -9.95
CA GLY A 131 21.75 -26.29 -8.75
C GLY A 131 20.33 -25.76 -8.80
N SER A 132 19.53 -26.07 -7.77
CA SER A 132 18.18 -25.55 -7.60
C SER A 132 18.18 -24.02 -7.74
N ARG A 133 17.51 -23.47 -8.75
CA ARG A 133 17.16 -22.05 -8.83
C ARG A 133 16.18 -21.74 -7.69
N SER A 134 16.70 -21.58 -6.48
CA SER A 134 15.94 -20.94 -5.40
C SER A 134 15.80 -19.49 -5.82
N GLY A 135 14.60 -19.08 -6.22
CA GLY A 135 14.35 -17.68 -6.57
C GLY A 135 14.70 -16.82 -5.36
N SER A 136 15.80 -16.07 -5.43
CA SER A 136 16.26 -15.23 -4.34
C SER A 136 15.17 -14.22 -4.00
N SER A 137 14.61 -14.27 -2.80
CA SER A 137 13.58 -13.31 -2.40
C SER A 137 14.18 -11.91 -2.33
N LEU A 138 13.37 -10.88 -2.55
CA LEU A 138 13.82 -9.48 -2.43
C LEU A 138 14.45 -9.20 -1.05
N GLN A 139 13.95 -9.86 0.00
CA GLN A 139 14.49 -9.78 1.35
C GLN A 139 15.91 -10.35 1.45
N THR A 140 16.18 -11.51 0.84
CA THR A 140 17.54 -12.07 0.78
C THR A 140 18.51 -11.17 0.04
N ALA A 141 18.07 -10.57 -1.07
CA ALA A 141 18.88 -9.62 -1.84
C ALA A 141 19.24 -8.36 -1.03
N LEU A 142 18.28 -7.85 -0.23
CA LEU A 142 18.53 -6.76 0.72
C LEU A 142 19.59 -7.14 1.75
N LEU A 143 19.45 -8.30 2.40
CA LEU A 143 20.40 -8.77 3.42
C LEU A 143 21.82 -8.92 2.83
N HIS A 144 21.92 -9.53 1.65
CA HIS A 144 23.19 -9.71 0.96
C HIS A 144 23.86 -8.37 0.63
N LYS A 145 23.07 -7.38 0.17
CA LYS A 145 23.56 -6.02 -0.10
C LYS A 145 23.93 -5.27 1.16
N ALA A 146 23.15 -5.36 2.24
CA ALA A 146 23.42 -4.66 3.50
C ALA A 146 24.71 -5.19 4.16
N LEU A 147 24.85 -6.52 4.26
CA LEU A 147 25.93 -7.18 5.01
C LEU A 147 27.16 -7.54 4.15
N ALA A 148 27.21 -7.13 2.89
CA ALA A 148 28.32 -7.42 1.97
C ALA A 148 28.58 -8.93 1.73
N VAL A 149 27.56 -9.77 1.87
CA VAL A 149 27.71 -11.24 1.78
C VAL A 149 28.37 -11.66 0.47
N ARG A 150 28.09 -10.92 -0.61
CA ARG A 150 28.65 -11.18 -1.94
C ARG A 150 30.15 -10.89 -2.06
N SER A 151 30.70 -9.96 -1.28
CA SER A 151 32.14 -9.63 -1.31
C SER A 151 33.01 -10.54 -0.43
N LEU A 152 32.40 -11.45 0.34
CA LEU A 152 33.11 -12.40 1.19
C LEU A 152 33.75 -13.52 0.36
N THR A 153 34.93 -13.96 0.78
CA THR A 153 35.62 -15.14 0.23
C THR A 153 34.84 -16.43 0.54
N GLU A 154 35.07 -17.50 -0.23
CA GLU A 154 34.37 -18.79 -0.01
C GLU A 154 34.60 -19.39 1.40
N GLU A 155 35.74 -19.09 2.03
CA GLU A 155 36.02 -19.48 3.42
C GLU A 155 35.18 -18.68 4.44
N GLU A 156 34.96 -17.38 4.19
CA GLU A 156 34.11 -16.53 5.03
C GLU A 156 32.62 -16.82 4.83
N ARG A 157 32.21 -17.19 3.61
CA ARG A 157 30.84 -17.62 3.27
C ARG A 157 30.46 -18.97 3.85
N THR A 158 31.43 -19.82 4.15
CA THR A 158 31.18 -21.09 4.85
C THR A 158 31.20 -20.91 6.38
N ALA A 159 31.95 -19.92 6.88
CA ALA A 159 31.96 -19.54 8.29
C ALA A 159 30.68 -18.79 8.72
N ILE A 160 30.17 -17.92 7.86
CA ILE A 160 28.84 -17.33 8.01
C ILE A 160 27.85 -18.36 7.49
N ASN A 161 26.91 -18.81 8.32
CA ASN A 161 25.90 -19.78 7.90
C ASN A 161 24.92 -19.12 6.89
N VAL A 162 25.32 -19.00 5.62
CA VAL A 162 24.54 -18.30 4.57
C VAL A 162 23.16 -18.92 4.40
N GLU A 163 23.03 -20.23 4.60
CA GLU A 163 21.73 -20.92 4.58
C GLU A 163 20.81 -20.46 5.71
N GLU A 164 21.36 -20.17 6.91
CA GLU A 164 20.60 -19.58 8.01
C GLU A 164 20.24 -18.11 7.73
N LEU A 165 21.13 -17.36 7.08
CA LEU A 165 20.87 -15.99 6.66
C LEU A 165 19.75 -15.90 5.61
N ASP A 166 19.74 -16.82 4.64
CA ASP A 166 18.70 -16.88 3.60
C ASP A 166 17.35 -17.28 4.22
N ARG A 167 17.33 -18.25 5.14
CA ARG A 167 16.13 -18.59 5.94
C ARG A 167 15.64 -17.41 6.78
N LEU A 168 16.54 -16.60 7.34
CA LEU A 168 16.21 -15.36 8.03
C LEU A 168 15.54 -14.35 7.08
N GLY A 169 15.99 -14.29 5.83
CA GLY A 169 15.39 -13.45 4.79
C GLY A 169 13.94 -13.79 4.50
N GLU A 170 13.57 -15.08 4.45
CA GLU A 170 12.20 -15.54 4.14
C GLU A 170 11.14 -15.09 5.16
N HIS A 171 11.54 -14.80 6.41
CA HIS A 171 10.64 -14.39 7.49
C HIS A 171 11.02 -13.03 8.09
N MET A 172 11.80 -12.24 7.35
CA MET A 172 12.29 -10.96 7.81
C MET A 172 11.14 -9.96 7.99
N THR A 173 11.20 -9.15 9.05
CA THR A 173 10.32 -7.99 9.23
C THR A 173 11.02 -6.72 8.73
N PRO A 174 10.30 -5.66 8.33
CA PRO A 174 10.94 -4.41 7.89
C PRO A 174 11.80 -3.76 8.96
N SER A 175 11.44 -3.95 10.23
CA SER A 175 12.29 -3.52 11.35
C SER A 175 13.63 -4.24 11.38
N LEU A 176 13.65 -5.57 11.18
CA LEU A 176 14.89 -6.34 11.11
C LEU A 176 15.74 -5.93 9.89
N ALA A 177 15.10 -5.66 8.75
CA ALA A 177 15.78 -5.16 7.56
C ALA A 177 16.47 -3.81 7.80
N MET A 178 15.81 -2.87 8.49
CA MET A 178 16.42 -1.60 8.90
C MET A 178 17.63 -1.83 9.82
N THR A 179 17.52 -2.76 10.78
CA THR A 179 18.66 -3.14 11.65
C THR A 179 19.82 -3.72 10.84
N ALA A 180 19.54 -4.55 9.83
CA ALA A 180 20.58 -5.11 8.97
C ALA A 180 21.32 -4.01 8.17
N ILE A 181 20.60 -3.02 7.65
CA ILE A 181 21.22 -1.88 6.95
C ILE A 181 22.04 -1.02 7.93
N SER A 182 21.51 -0.74 9.13
CA SER A 182 22.24 0.01 10.16
C SER A 182 23.53 -0.70 10.59
N LEU A 183 23.46 -2.02 10.81
CA LEU A 183 24.62 -2.85 11.12
C LEU A 183 25.65 -2.84 9.97
N GLY A 184 25.18 -2.98 8.73
CA GLY A 184 26.00 -2.88 7.54
C GLY A 184 26.71 -1.53 7.42
N ALA A 185 26.02 -0.43 7.73
CA ALA A 185 26.61 0.90 7.76
C ALA A 185 27.72 1.03 8.81
N THR A 186 27.49 0.58 10.04
CA THR A 186 28.50 0.65 11.11
C THR A 186 29.73 -0.22 10.82
N GLN A 187 29.55 -1.41 10.23
CA GLN A 187 30.64 -2.34 9.97
C GLN A 187 31.45 -2.00 8.71
N ARG A 188 30.78 -1.52 7.66
CA ARG A 188 31.39 -1.36 6.33
C ARG A 188 31.88 0.06 6.06
N LEU A 189 31.59 1.02 6.94
CA LEU A 189 31.99 2.41 6.80
C LEU A 189 32.81 2.89 8.03
N PRO A 190 34.00 2.31 8.29
CA PRO A 190 34.83 2.68 9.43
C PRO A 190 35.34 4.13 9.38
N SER A 191 35.37 4.77 8.20
CA SER A 191 35.77 6.17 8.06
C SER A 191 34.70 7.18 8.53
N LEU A 192 33.50 6.73 8.91
CA LEU A 192 32.48 7.59 9.48
C LEU A 192 32.83 8.00 10.91
N THR A 193 32.66 9.28 11.20
CA THR A 193 32.82 9.82 12.54
C THR A 193 31.66 9.38 13.44
N ASP A 194 31.87 9.37 14.77
CA ASP A 194 30.81 9.08 15.74
C ASP A 194 29.59 9.99 15.55
N GLN A 195 29.83 11.26 15.22
CA GLN A 195 28.76 12.23 14.98
C GLN A 195 27.94 11.89 13.72
N GLU A 196 28.59 11.37 12.67
CA GLU A 196 27.91 10.89 11.46
C GLU A 196 27.13 9.60 11.73
N ASN A 197 27.68 8.68 12.53
CA ASN A 197 27.00 7.45 12.92
C ASN A 197 25.73 7.73 13.73
N ILE A 198 25.80 8.61 14.74
CA ILE A 198 24.63 9.06 15.51
C ILE A 198 23.58 9.67 14.57
N ALA A 199 24.04 10.50 13.65
CA ALA A 199 23.16 11.16 12.71
C ALA A 199 22.46 10.14 11.77
N ILE A 200 23.16 9.12 11.24
CA ILE A 200 22.52 8.04 10.47
C ILE A 200 21.48 7.30 11.32
N ASP A 201 21.81 6.97 12.56
CA ASP A 201 20.90 6.27 13.47
C ASP A 201 19.61 7.07 13.73
N ASP A 202 19.73 8.39 13.93
CA ASP A 202 18.58 9.30 14.06
C ASP A 202 17.65 9.22 12.83
N CYS A 203 18.20 9.09 11.62
CA CYS A 203 17.40 8.93 10.41
C CYS A 203 16.71 7.56 10.34
N PHE A 204 17.36 6.49 10.79
CA PHE A 204 16.71 5.18 10.90
C PHE A 204 15.63 5.16 11.98
N ALA A 205 15.82 5.89 13.08
CA ALA A 205 14.80 6.08 14.11
C ALA A 205 13.57 6.81 13.54
N GLU A 206 13.77 7.87 12.74
CA GLU A 206 12.69 8.57 12.04
C GLU A 206 11.93 7.63 11.07
N LEU A 207 12.66 6.83 10.28
CA LEU A 207 12.08 5.84 9.37
C LEU A 207 11.27 4.79 10.14
N THR A 208 11.77 4.34 11.29
CA THR A 208 11.10 3.37 12.18
C THR A 208 9.81 3.93 12.75
N ILE A 209 9.81 5.20 13.17
CA ILE A 209 8.61 5.89 13.67
C ILE A 209 7.56 5.98 12.55
N ASN A 210 7.97 6.35 11.34
CA ASN A 210 7.07 6.44 10.20
C ASN A 210 6.48 5.08 9.81
N LEU A 211 7.28 4.01 9.87
CA LEU A 211 6.80 2.63 9.70
C LEU A 211 5.76 2.26 10.77
N ALA A 212 6.08 2.51 12.04
CA ALA A 212 5.18 2.22 13.15
C ALA A 212 3.84 2.96 13.01
N ASN A 213 3.87 4.20 12.52
CA ASN A 213 2.65 4.97 12.23
C ASN A 213 1.85 4.36 11.08
N CYS A 214 2.50 3.87 10.02
CA CYS A 214 1.83 3.14 8.93
C CYS A 214 1.17 1.85 9.44
N GLU A 215 1.90 1.07 10.23
CA GLU A 215 1.39 -0.17 10.84
C GLU A 215 0.23 0.09 11.79
N LYS A 216 0.31 1.16 12.58
CA LYS A 216 -0.78 1.59 13.45
C LYS A 216 -2.02 1.89 12.61
N LEU A 217 -1.89 2.71 11.56
CA LEU A 217 -3.00 3.04 10.69
C LEU A 217 -3.62 1.76 10.10
N LEU A 218 -2.80 0.87 9.53
CA LEU A 218 -3.24 -0.39 8.92
C LEU A 218 -3.96 -1.31 9.93
N ARG A 219 -3.39 -1.51 11.13
CA ARG A 219 -3.91 -2.45 12.13
C ARG A 219 -5.05 -1.89 12.99
N THR A 220 -5.30 -0.58 12.94
CA THR A 220 -6.43 0.04 13.65
C THR A 220 -7.50 0.55 12.67
N PRO A 221 -8.39 -0.33 12.16
CA PRO A 221 -9.49 0.08 11.29
C PRO A 221 -10.55 0.88 12.04
N ILE A 222 -11.42 1.57 11.30
CA ILE A 222 -12.57 2.28 11.87
C ILE A 222 -13.46 1.25 12.61
N PRO A 223 -14.01 1.55 13.80
CA PRO A 223 -14.82 0.61 14.54
C PRO A 223 -15.94 0.00 13.69
N LEU A 224 -15.92 -1.33 13.53
CA LEU A 224 -16.84 -2.06 12.64
C LEU A 224 -18.33 -1.84 12.93
N GLY A 225 -18.68 -1.48 14.16
CA GLY A 225 -20.06 -1.13 14.50
C GLY A 225 -20.54 0.05 13.66
N TYR A 226 -19.71 1.08 13.53
CA TYR A 226 -20.04 2.31 12.81
C TYR A 226 -20.34 2.05 11.33
N THR A 227 -19.43 1.34 10.63
CA THR A 227 -19.59 1.01 9.21
C THR A 227 -20.75 0.04 8.94
N ARG A 228 -20.97 -0.93 9.84
CA ARG A 228 -22.07 -1.90 9.70
C ARG A 228 -23.45 -1.27 9.92
N TYR A 229 -23.62 -0.40 10.90
CA TYR A 229 -24.92 0.23 11.14
C TYR A 229 -25.30 1.17 9.99
N ALA A 230 -24.34 1.92 9.46
CA ALA A 230 -24.51 2.78 8.30
C ALA A 230 -25.03 2.00 7.07
N VAL A 231 -24.32 0.93 6.69
CA VAL A 231 -24.69 0.07 5.55
C VAL A 231 -26.06 -0.58 5.77
N ARG A 232 -26.31 -1.15 6.95
CA ARG A 232 -27.60 -1.82 7.24
C ARG A 232 -28.76 -0.84 7.16
N PHE A 233 -28.62 0.35 7.73
CA PHE A 233 -29.65 1.38 7.67
C PHE A 233 -29.90 1.83 6.23
N LEU A 234 -28.84 2.05 5.45
CA LEU A 234 -28.93 2.39 4.03
C LEU A 234 -29.68 1.31 3.22
N TRP A 235 -29.29 0.04 3.36
CA TRP A 235 -29.94 -1.07 2.65
C TRP A 235 -31.42 -1.20 3.00
N ILE A 236 -31.75 -1.16 4.29
CA ILE A 236 -33.14 -1.21 4.76
C ILE A 236 -33.94 -0.03 4.18
N TRP A 237 -33.37 1.18 4.23
CA TRP A 237 -34.01 2.38 3.70
C TRP A 237 -34.26 2.28 2.19
N LEU A 238 -33.28 1.86 1.40
CA LEU A 238 -33.41 1.69 -0.06
C LEU A 238 -34.40 0.59 -0.44
N ILE A 239 -34.45 -0.54 0.30
CA ILE A 239 -35.40 -1.63 0.05
C ILE A 239 -36.83 -1.21 0.39
N LEU A 240 -37.03 -0.38 1.41
CA LEU A 240 -38.35 0.08 1.83
C LEU A 240 -38.85 1.29 1.03
N LEU A 241 -37.95 2.09 0.46
CA LEU A 241 -38.22 3.26 -0.40
C LEU A 241 -39.28 2.99 -1.49
N PRO A 242 -39.24 1.87 -2.24
CA PRO A 242 -40.24 1.61 -3.27
C PRO A 242 -41.67 1.57 -2.78
N PHE A 243 -41.91 1.00 -1.60
CA PHE A 243 -43.26 0.89 -1.06
C PHE A 243 -43.81 2.24 -0.58
N ALA A 244 -42.96 3.23 -0.35
CA ALA A 244 -43.35 4.59 0.03
C ALA A 244 -43.58 5.51 -1.17
N LEU A 245 -42.80 5.35 -2.26
CA LEU A 245 -42.87 6.21 -3.44
C LEU A 245 -43.99 5.86 -4.43
N VAL A 246 -44.63 4.68 -4.31
CA VAL A 246 -45.70 4.24 -5.21
C VAL A 246 -46.88 5.22 -5.25
N ARG A 247 -47.35 5.74 -4.11
CA ARG A 247 -48.51 6.67 -4.07
C ARG A 247 -48.23 8.02 -4.74
N PRO A 248 -47.17 8.76 -4.37
CA PRO A 248 -46.84 10.03 -5.02
C PRO A 248 -46.67 9.86 -6.52
N PHE A 249 -45.91 8.87 -6.98
CA PHE A 249 -45.63 8.74 -8.41
C PHE A 249 -46.83 8.24 -9.22
N TYR A 250 -47.70 7.41 -8.65
CA TYR A 250 -48.96 7.03 -9.32
C TYR A 250 -49.87 8.25 -9.59
N GLN A 251 -49.79 9.29 -8.76
CA GLN A 251 -50.55 10.53 -8.95
C GLN A 251 -49.89 11.48 -9.96
N PHE A 252 -48.58 11.39 -10.16
CA PHE A 252 -47.79 12.36 -10.93
C PHE A 252 -47.37 11.90 -12.34
N GLY A 253 -47.37 10.59 -12.68
CA GLY A 253 -46.93 10.17 -14.02
C GLY A 253 -46.97 8.67 -14.32
N GLU A 254 -46.46 8.30 -15.50
CA GLU A 254 -46.41 6.90 -15.96
C GLU A 254 -45.44 6.05 -15.13
N GLN A 255 -45.76 4.77 -14.98
CA GLN A 255 -45.01 3.77 -14.19
C GLN A 255 -43.48 3.69 -14.47
N PRO A 256 -42.94 3.88 -15.71
CA PRO A 256 -41.49 3.81 -15.93
C PRO A 256 -40.69 4.92 -15.21
N ILE A 257 -41.29 6.07 -14.93
CA ILE A 257 -40.59 7.20 -14.29
C ILE A 257 -40.22 6.87 -12.84
N LEU A 258 -41.09 6.13 -12.13
CA LEU A 258 -40.85 5.67 -10.77
C LEU A 258 -39.58 4.81 -10.70
N VAL A 259 -39.47 3.81 -11.58
CA VAL A 259 -38.33 2.88 -11.62
C VAL A 259 -37.03 3.64 -11.92
N LEU A 260 -37.08 4.61 -12.85
CA LEU A 260 -35.91 5.44 -13.16
C LEU A 260 -35.48 6.30 -11.97
N ALA A 261 -36.42 6.94 -11.27
CA ALA A 261 -36.13 7.73 -10.08
C ALA A 261 -35.52 6.88 -8.95
N MET A 262 -36.02 5.65 -8.77
CA MET A 262 -35.48 4.71 -7.78
C MET A 262 -34.06 4.26 -8.08
N LEU A 263 -33.79 3.92 -9.35
CA LEU A 263 -32.45 3.56 -9.81
C LEU A 263 -31.48 4.72 -9.58
N PHE A 264 -31.90 5.93 -9.92
CA PHE A 264 -31.10 7.13 -9.71
C PHE A 264 -30.78 7.36 -8.22
N ILE A 265 -31.78 7.34 -7.33
CA ILE A 265 -31.57 7.52 -5.89
C ILE A 265 -30.65 6.42 -5.34
N SER A 266 -30.91 5.16 -5.68
CA SER A 266 -30.11 4.03 -5.21
C SER A 266 -28.66 4.14 -5.67
N TYR A 267 -28.45 4.49 -6.95
CA TYR A 267 -27.12 4.71 -7.50
C TYR A 267 -26.36 5.79 -6.74
N VAL A 268 -26.97 6.96 -6.50
CA VAL A 268 -26.32 8.06 -5.78
C VAL A 268 -25.92 7.64 -4.37
N PHE A 269 -26.84 7.09 -3.58
CA PHE A 269 -26.55 6.72 -2.20
C PHE A 269 -25.55 5.56 -2.08
N LEU A 270 -25.64 4.54 -2.95
CA LEU A 270 -24.68 3.45 -2.98
C LEU A 270 -23.30 3.92 -3.45
N SER A 271 -23.23 4.87 -4.40
CA SER A 271 -21.94 5.42 -4.86
C SER A 271 -21.20 6.17 -3.75
N ILE A 272 -21.90 6.92 -2.89
CA ILE A 272 -21.30 7.63 -1.75
C ILE A 272 -20.72 6.62 -0.75
N GLU A 273 -21.48 5.56 -0.46
CA GLU A 273 -21.07 4.49 0.44
C GLU A 273 -19.88 3.70 -0.13
N ASP A 274 -19.87 3.42 -1.44
CA ASP A 274 -18.77 2.75 -2.12
C ASP A 274 -17.48 3.58 -2.10
N ILE A 275 -17.57 4.89 -2.36
CA ILE A 275 -16.43 5.82 -2.23
C ILE A 275 -15.88 5.79 -0.79
N ALA A 276 -16.76 5.80 0.23
CA ALA A 276 -16.34 5.73 1.62
C ALA A 276 -15.55 4.45 1.93
N VAL A 277 -15.94 3.31 1.37
CA VAL A 277 -15.25 2.03 1.54
C VAL A 277 -13.89 2.04 0.83
N GLN A 278 -13.81 2.56 -0.39
CA GLN A 278 -12.54 2.62 -1.14
C GLN A 278 -11.48 3.49 -0.46
N ILE A 279 -11.88 4.62 0.11
CA ILE A 279 -10.95 5.54 0.79
C ILE A 279 -10.61 5.09 2.23
N GLU A 280 -11.39 4.19 2.82
CA GLU A 280 -11.11 3.62 4.15
C GLU A 280 -9.81 2.80 4.18
N GLU A 281 -9.41 2.22 3.05
CA GLU A 281 -8.16 1.49 2.86
C GLU A 281 -7.14 2.31 2.03
N PRO A 282 -6.39 3.24 2.65
CA PRO A 282 -5.55 4.20 1.92
C PRO A 282 -4.48 3.56 1.04
N PHE A 283 -3.77 2.56 1.55
CA PHE A 283 -2.57 2.02 0.89
C PHE A 283 -2.89 1.22 -0.38
N VAL A 284 -4.10 0.68 -0.48
CA VAL A 284 -4.59 0.01 -1.70
C VAL A 284 -4.90 1.03 -2.79
N THR A 285 -5.48 2.18 -2.41
CA THR A 285 -5.92 3.22 -3.35
C THR A 285 -4.79 4.17 -3.77
N LEU A 286 -3.77 4.37 -2.92
CA LEU A 286 -2.66 5.29 -3.17
C LEU A 286 -1.68 4.76 -4.25
N PRO A 287 -1.12 5.64 -5.11
CA PRO A 287 -0.15 5.25 -6.13
C PRO A 287 1.26 5.07 -5.52
N LEU A 288 1.44 4.09 -4.64
CA LEU A 288 2.70 3.86 -3.93
C LEU A 288 3.84 3.41 -4.87
N GLU A 289 3.53 2.70 -5.95
CA GLU A 289 4.50 2.32 -6.99
C GLU A 289 5.18 3.53 -7.63
N LEU A 290 4.44 4.63 -7.78
CA LEU A 290 4.99 5.85 -8.32
C LEU A 290 6.05 6.43 -7.38
N HIS A 291 5.80 6.42 -6.07
CA HIS A 291 6.76 6.89 -5.06
C HIS A 291 8.05 6.09 -5.12
N GLN A 292 7.95 4.77 -5.24
CA GLN A 292 9.10 3.88 -5.41
C GLN A 292 9.87 4.18 -6.71
N LYS A 293 9.17 4.38 -7.83
CA LYS A 293 9.80 4.72 -9.11
C LYS A 293 10.60 6.03 -9.03
N TRP A 294 10.04 7.06 -8.41
CA TRP A 294 10.76 8.33 -8.20
C TRP A 294 11.97 8.15 -7.27
N LEU A 295 11.84 7.35 -6.21
CA LEU A 295 12.94 7.06 -5.30
C LEU A 295 14.09 6.34 -6.02
N LEU A 296 13.78 5.36 -6.87
CA LEU A 296 14.77 4.64 -7.68
C LEU A 296 15.51 5.57 -8.65
N TRP A 297 14.78 6.50 -9.26
CA TRP A 297 15.39 7.49 -10.13
C TRP A 297 16.31 8.43 -9.34
N ASP A 298 15.89 8.90 -8.16
CA ASP A 298 16.74 9.70 -7.28
C ASP A 298 18.01 8.93 -6.87
N ALA A 299 17.89 7.63 -6.57
CA ALA A 299 19.03 6.77 -6.25
C ALA A 299 20.05 6.71 -7.39
N GLU A 300 19.57 6.51 -8.63
CA GLU A 300 20.43 6.48 -9.82
C GLU A 300 21.14 7.82 -10.04
N GLN A 301 20.44 8.94 -9.87
CA GLN A 301 21.05 10.27 -9.97
C GLN A 301 22.07 10.51 -8.86
N MET A 302 21.78 10.10 -7.62
CA MET A 302 22.72 10.20 -6.51
C MET A 302 23.99 9.39 -6.78
N GLN A 303 23.86 8.14 -7.23
CA GLN A 303 24.99 7.28 -7.58
C GLN A 303 25.78 7.82 -8.79
N ALA A 304 25.11 8.46 -9.75
CA ALA A 304 25.79 9.15 -10.84
C ALA A 304 26.62 10.33 -10.32
N LEU A 305 26.06 11.16 -9.42
CA LEU A 305 26.78 12.29 -8.80
C LEU A 305 27.99 11.83 -8.01
N MET A 306 27.88 10.74 -7.24
CA MET A 306 29.03 10.16 -6.52
C MET A 306 30.18 9.77 -7.48
N ARG A 307 29.86 9.20 -8.65
CA ARG A 307 30.88 8.86 -9.65
C ARG A 307 31.58 10.07 -10.26
N TRP A 308 30.95 11.24 -10.23
CA TRP A 308 31.61 12.50 -10.65
C TRP A 308 32.57 13.04 -9.60
N THR A 309 32.29 12.81 -8.31
CA THR A 309 33.19 13.20 -7.22
C THR A 309 34.40 12.28 -7.06
N ASP A 310 34.37 11.08 -7.68
CA ASP A 310 35.48 10.13 -7.68
C ASP A 310 36.62 10.54 -8.66
N LYS A 311 36.44 11.58 -9.49
CA LYS A 311 37.40 12.05 -10.51
C LYS A 311 38.09 13.35 -10.11
#